data_AF-A0A5E8CI50-F1
#
_entry.id   AF-A0A5E8CI50-F1
#
_cell.length_a   1.000
_cell.length_b   1.000
_cell.length_c   1.000
_cell.angle_alpha   90.00
_cell.angle_beta   90.00
_cell.angle_gamma   90.00
#
_symmetry.space_group_name_H-M   'P 1'
#
loop_
_entity.id
_entity.type
_entity.pdbx_description
1 polymer ?
#
loop_
_entity_poly.entity_id
_entity_poly.type
_entity_poly.pdbx_seq_one_letter_code
_entity_poly.pdbx_strand_id
1 'polypeptide(L)'
;MNFKYDIVSNERDGFYNLITDKNNPIKVNIENQILCSDVKLDLQKDYYINDKIVELKITKKEIRSNMIKRRNKHPTKYFEEENNKIFNNLSKYFEEENNKISTFFKKKKDLLFSIYLSKNLIFHIYLSKDKEVNTFKIIDHLRKLKHTVLIPKIADQYKLTNYLFTDDLKLKKNKLGILEPINTNQYKIQHIDYFIIPLLAFDNRGNRIGYGGGFYDNLVKEYPTAIRIGLSFEEAYPDTWLSNKQDMKLNYCITPNKVYNFGKIDI
;
A
#
# COMPACT_ATOMS: atom_id res chain seq x y z
N MET A 1 6.03 8.88 23.61
CA MET A 1 5.89 9.47 22.25
C MET A 1 4.44 9.91 22.13
N ASN A 2 4.16 11.18 21.82
CA ASN A 2 2.81 11.74 21.95
C ASN A 2 2.10 11.69 20.60
N PHE A 3 1.30 10.66 20.34
CA PHE A 3 0.55 10.52 19.10
C PHE A 3 -0.81 11.24 19.19
N LYS A 4 -1.37 11.61 18.04
CA LYS A 4 -2.80 11.89 17.90
C LYS A 4 -3.53 10.60 17.55
N TYR A 5 -4.67 10.37 18.17
CA TYR A 5 -5.47 9.16 17.99
C TYR A 5 -6.85 9.52 17.46
N ASP A 6 -7.34 8.68 16.55
CA ASP A 6 -8.76 8.55 16.29
C ASP A 6 -9.32 7.63 17.37
N ILE A 7 -10.54 7.88 17.84
CA ILE A 7 -11.16 7.02 18.85
C ILE A 7 -12.40 6.37 18.24
N VAL A 8 -12.59 5.08 18.49
CA VAL A 8 -13.78 4.36 18.04
C VAL A 8 -14.81 4.31 19.16
N SER A 9 -16.05 4.67 18.84
CA SER A 9 -17.18 4.65 19.78
C SER A 9 -18.40 4.01 19.15
N ASN A 10 -19.20 3.31 19.96
CA ASN A 10 -20.50 2.78 19.56
C ASN A 10 -21.63 3.82 19.69
N GLU A 11 -21.30 5.06 20.08
CA GLU A 11 -22.25 6.15 20.23
C GLU A 11 -22.60 6.78 18.87
N ARG A 12 -23.74 7.49 18.82
CA ARG A 12 -24.22 8.16 17.60
C ARG A 12 -23.46 9.45 17.34
N ASP A 13 -23.60 10.00 16.13
CA ASP A 13 -22.98 11.26 15.77
C ASP A 13 -23.47 12.41 16.67
N GLY A 14 -22.55 13.25 17.14
CA GLY A 14 -22.83 14.32 18.10
C GLY A 14 -21.66 14.66 19.01
N PHE A 15 -21.85 15.62 19.92
CA PHE A 15 -20.81 16.04 20.87
C PHE A 15 -20.89 15.26 22.18
N TYR A 16 -19.77 14.69 22.61
CA TYR A 16 -19.65 13.91 23.84
C TYR A 16 -18.49 14.40 24.70
N ASN A 17 -18.45 13.97 25.96
CA ASN A 17 -17.32 14.18 26.86
C ASN A 17 -16.55 12.87 27.00
N LEU A 18 -15.29 12.89 26.59
CA LEU A 18 -14.34 11.83 26.83
C LEU A 18 -13.73 12.01 28.23
N ILE A 19 -13.98 11.10 29.14
CA ILE A 19 -13.45 11.14 30.51
C ILE A 19 -12.41 10.05 30.74
N THR A 20 -11.45 10.31 31.61
CA THR A 20 -10.56 9.27 32.17
C THR A 20 -11.07 8.87 33.56
N ASP A 21 -10.59 7.75 34.07
CA ASP A 21 -10.72 7.31 35.46
C ASP A 21 -10.43 8.42 36.51
N LYS A 22 -9.67 9.46 36.13
CA LYS A 22 -9.24 10.59 36.98
C LYS A 22 -9.99 11.92 36.76
N ASN A 23 -11.23 11.92 36.24
CA ASN A 23 -12.14 13.08 36.19
C ASN A 23 -11.60 14.37 35.54
N ASN A 24 -11.39 14.36 34.21
CA ASN A 24 -11.25 15.57 33.39
C ASN A 24 -11.93 15.36 32.02
N PRO A 25 -13.12 15.95 31.77
CA PRO A 25 -13.83 15.75 30.52
C PRO A 25 -13.21 16.54 29.37
N ILE A 26 -12.90 15.85 28.27
CA ILE A 26 -12.49 16.46 27.00
C ILE A 26 -13.70 16.43 26.06
N LYS A 27 -14.16 17.59 25.60
CA LYS A 27 -15.25 17.65 24.61
C LYS A 27 -14.76 17.16 23.25
N VAL A 28 -15.48 16.23 22.66
CA VAL A 28 -15.13 15.51 21.44
C VAL A 28 -16.36 15.44 20.53
N ASN A 29 -16.17 15.47 19.20
CA ASN A 29 -17.26 15.27 18.23
C ASN A 29 -17.19 13.85 17.69
N ILE A 30 -18.34 13.16 17.63
CA ILE A 30 -18.48 11.85 16.99
C ILE A 30 -19.02 12.07 15.58
N GLU A 31 -18.28 11.56 14.60
CA GLU A 31 -18.68 11.51 13.19
C GLU A 31 -18.42 10.10 12.65
N ASN A 32 -19.45 9.44 12.13
CA ASN A 32 -19.37 8.07 11.62
C ASN A 32 -18.74 7.09 12.62
N GLN A 33 -19.10 7.18 13.91
CA GLN A 33 -18.55 6.35 14.99
C GLN A 33 -17.06 6.61 15.32
N ILE A 34 -16.50 7.72 14.81
CA ILE A 34 -15.13 8.15 15.07
C ILE A 34 -15.17 9.42 15.91
N LEU A 35 -14.46 9.46 17.03
CA LEU A 35 -14.26 10.71 17.74
C LEU A 35 -13.13 11.50 17.11
N CYS A 36 -13.48 12.68 16.62
CA CYS A 36 -12.57 13.68 16.11
C CYS A 36 -12.18 14.62 17.25
N SER A 37 -10.91 14.58 17.66
CA SER A 37 -10.34 15.58 18.56
C SER A 37 -8.87 15.83 18.23
N ASP A 38 -8.44 17.09 18.32
CA ASP A 38 -7.04 17.46 18.13
C ASP A 38 -6.18 17.27 19.39
N VAL A 39 -6.65 16.47 20.35
CA VAL A 39 -6.06 16.32 21.67
C VAL A 39 -5.11 15.12 21.72
N LYS A 40 -4.00 15.28 22.44
CA LYS A 40 -3.08 14.18 22.72
C LYS A 40 -3.66 13.33 23.85
N LEU A 41 -3.79 12.03 23.61
CA LEU A 41 -4.29 11.07 24.59
C LEU A 41 -3.14 10.20 25.13
N ASP A 42 -3.30 9.72 26.35
CA ASP A 42 -2.37 8.82 27.01
C ASP A 42 -2.82 7.38 26.78
N LEU A 43 -2.07 6.61 25.98
CA LEU A 43 -2.41 5.21 25.65
C LEU A 43 -2.42 4.28 26.85
N GLN A 44 -1.85 4.68 27.98
CA GLN A 44 -1.86 3.88 29.20
C GLN A 44 -3.14 4.08 30.02
N LYS A 45 -4.06 4.93 29.55
CA LYS A 45 -5.32 5.23 30.23
C LYS A 45 -6.51 4.75 29.42
N ASP A 46 -7.49 4.23 30.15
CA ASP A 46 -8.82 3.99 29.61
C ASP A 46 -9.58 5.31 29.53
N TYR A 47 -10.28 5.48 28.42
CA TYR A 47 -11.15 6.62 28.17
C TYR A 47 -12.59 6.12 28.03
N TYR A 48 -13.54 6.92 28.50
CA TYR A 48 -14.95 6.55 28.56
C TYR A 48 -15.86 7.61 27.97
N ILE A 49 -16.97 7.17 27.37
CA ILE A 49 -18.14 7.98 26.99
C ILE A 49 -19.38 7.25 27.47
N ASN A 50 -20.26 7.93 28.21
CA ASN A 50 -21.47 7.33 28.78
C ASN A 50 -21.16 6.00 29.50
N ASP A 51 -20.11 5.98 30.32
CA ASP A 51 -19.58 4.83 31.06
C ASP A 51 -19.11 3.64 30.22
N LYS A 52 -18.98 3.79 28.90
CA LYS A 52 -18.41 2.78 28.01
C LYS A 52 -16.98 3.13 27.64
N ILE A 53 -16.09 2.15 27.76
CA ILE A 53 -14.70 2.29 27.30
C ILE A 53 -14.66 2.51 25.79
N VAL A 54 -13.76 3.39 25.35
CA VAL A 54 -13.51 3.69 23.94
C VAL A 54 -12.16 3.13 23.49
N GLU A 55 -12.07 2.71 22.22
CA GLU A 55 -10.83 2.18 21.65
C GLU A 55 -10.01 3.31 20.99
N LEU A 56 -8.73 3.44 21.34
CA LEU A 56 -7.81 4.42 20.73
C LEU A 56 -7.07 3.82 19.54
N LYS A 57 -7.07 4.51 18.39
CA LYS A 57 -6.33 4.13 17.17
C LYS A 57 -5.44 5.27 16.70
N ILE A 58 -4.20 4.98 16.31
CA ILE A 58 -3.29 6.03 15.83
C ILE A 58 -3.81 6.59 14.50
N THR A 59 -3.85 7.92 14.36
CA THR A 59 -4.30 8.54 13.10
C THR A 59 -3.37 8.21 11.92
N LYS A 60 -3.95 8.12 10.71
CA LYS A 60 -3.15 7.97 9.47
C LYS A 60 -2.11 9.09 9.31
N LYS A 61 -2.44 10.33 9.70
CA LYS A 61 -1.54 11.49 9.60
C LYS A 61 -0.30 11.30 10.48
N GLU A 62 -0.50 10.80 11.70
CA GLU A 62 0.58 10.58 12.64
C GLU A 62 1.48 9.41 12.19
N ILE A 63 0.89 8.31 11.72
CA ILE A 63 1.66 7.19 11.15
C ILE A 63 2.51 7.68 9.98
N ARG A 64 1.95 8.45 9.04
CA ARG A 64 2.72 9.04 7.91
C ARG A 64 3.91 9.87 8.40
N SER A 65 3.68 10.77 9.36
CA SER A 65 4.74 11.62 9.91
C SER A 65 5.87 10.78 10.49
N ASN A 66 5.53 9.75 11.27
CA ASN A 66 6.51 8.88 11.91
C ASN A 66 7.28 8.01 10.92
N MET A 67 6.63 7.47 9.89
CA MET A 67 7.30 6.70 8.84
C MET A 67 8.27 7.58 8.03
N ILE A 68 7.87 8.80 7.67
CA ILE A 68 8.74 9.74 6.95
C ILE A 68 9.95 10.11 7.82
N LYS A 69 9.74 10.44 9.09
CA LYS A 69 10.82 10.73 10.04
C LYS A 69 11.78 9.55 10.18
N ARG A 70 11.27 8.32 10.29
CA ARG A 70 12.07 7.10 10.40
C ARG A 70 12.91 6.86 9.15
N ARG A 71 12.31 6.91 7.95
CA ARG A 71 13.05 6.83 6.68
C ARG A 71 14.14 7.89 6.57
N ASN A 72 13.89 9.11 7.04
CA ASN A 72 14.87 10.18 6.98
C ASN A 72 16.09 9.99 7.87
N LYS A 73 16.04 9.09 8.87
CA LYS A 73 17.18 8.77 9.74
C LYS A 73 18.14 7.74 9.14
N HIS A 74 17.71 6.97 8.14
CA HIS A 74 18.55 5.94 7.55
C HIS A 74 19.53 6.52 6.51
N PRO A 75 20.79 6.03 6.47
CA PRO A 75 21.76 6.41 5.44
C PRO A 75 21.42 5.76 4.09
N THR A 76 21.97 6.27 3.00
CA THR A 76 21.72 5.73 1.63
C THR A 76 22.02 4.23 1.53
N LYS A 77 23.12 3.76 2.15
CA LYS A 77 23.53 2.35 2.15
C LYS A 77 22.44 1.40 2.68
N TYR A 78 21.69 1.83 3.70
CA TYR A 78 20.57 1.05 4.23
C TYR A 78 19.54 0.74 3.14
N PHE A 79 19.16 1.74 2.36
CA PHE A 79 18.17 1.55 1.31
C PHE A 79 18.67 0.62 0.20
N GLU A 80 19.96 0.67 -0.16
CA GLU A 80 20.53 -0.24 -1.15
C GLU A 80 20.45 -1.71 -0.72
N GLU A 81 20.82 -1.99 0.54
CA GLU A 81 20.77 -3.33 1.12
C GLU A 81 19.33 -3.86 1.21
N GLU A 82 18.42 -3.06 1.75
CA GLU A 82 17.02 -3.46 1.92
C GLU A 82 16.28 -3.61 0.57
N ASN A 83 16.62 -2.79 -0.44
CA ASN A 83 16.08 -2.94 -1.79
C ASN A 83 16.45 -4.28 -2.42
N ASN A 84 17.69 -4.76 -2.24
CA ASN A 84 18.11 -6.06 -2.77
C ASN A 84 17.36 -7.21 -2.09
N LYS A 85 17.13 -7.13 -0.77
CA LYS A 85 16.33 -8.11 -0.04
C LYS A 85 14.88 -8.16 -0.53
N ILE A 86 14.25 -6.99 -0.69
CA ILE A 86 12.87 -6.90 -1.22
C ILE A 86 12.79 -7.48 -2.64
N PHE A 87 13.75 -7.15 -3.50
CA PHE A 87 13.82 -7.72 -4.85
C PHE A 87 13.90 -9.24 -4.81
N ASN A 88 14.81 -9.81 -4.01
CA ASN A 88 14.97 -11.26 -3.89
C ASN A 88 13.70 -11.94 -3.36
N ASN A 89 13.05 -11.36 -2.36
CA ASN A 89 11.80 -11.90 -1.81
C ASN A 89 10.65 -11.84 -2.82
N LEU A 90 10.56 -10.76 -3.61
CA LEU A 90 9.57 -10.64 -4.68
C LEU A 90 9.83 -11.65 -5.80
N SER A 91 11.08 -11.80 -6.25
CA SER A 91 11.46 -12.80 -7.25
C SER A 91 11.15 -14.21 -6.78
N LYS A 92 11.52 -14.56 -5.54
CA LYS A 92 11.22 -15.86 -4.93
C LYS A 92 9.72 -16.11 -4.86
N TYR A 93 8.92 -15.10 -4.50
CA TYR A 93 7.46 -15.21 -4.51
C TYR A 93 6.93 -15.58 -5.91
N PHE A 94 7.36 -14.87 -6.97
CA PHE A 94 6.94 -15.19 -8.32
C PHE A 94 7.41 -16.57 -8.79
N GLU A 95 8.62 -16.99 -8.42
CA GLU A 95 9.11 -18.35 -8.69
C GLU A 95 8.28 -19.42 -7.98
N GLU A 96 7.94 -19.23 -6.71
CA GLU A 96 7.11 -20.15 -5.93
C GLU A 96 5.69 -20.25 -6.50
N GLU A 97 5.07 -19.13 -6.87
CA GLU A 97 3.74 -19.13 -7.50
C GLU A 97 3.77 -19.86 -8.86
N ASN A 98 4.78 -19.58 -9.69
CA ASN A 98 4.98 -20.30 -10.95
C ASN A 98 5.19 -21.80 -10.72
N ASN A 99 5.93 -22.20 -9.69
CA ASN A 99 6.16 -23.60 -9.34
C ASN A 99 4.91 -24.30 -8.81
N LYS A 100 4.07 -23.62 -8.01
CA LYS A 100 2.78 -24.17 -7.55
C LYS A 100 1.85 -24.45 -8.73
N ILE A 101 1.75 -23.48 -9.64
CA ILE A 101 0.99 -23.59 -10.88
C ILE A 101 1.56 -24.75 -11.72
N SER A 102 2.89 -24.79 -11.88
CA SER A 102 3.58 -25.88 -12.59
C SER A 102 3.31 -27.25 -12.02
N THR A 103 3.35 -27.40 -10.70
CA THR A 103 3.10 -28.68 -10.04
C THR A 103 1.63 -29.10 -10.17
N PHE A 104 0.69 -28.15 -10.03
CA PHE A 104 -0.74 -28.40 -10.21
C PHE A 104 -1.06 -28.90 -11.62
N PHE A 105 -0.48 -28.26 -12.64
CA PHE A 105 -0.75 -28.61 -14.03
C PHE A 105 0.10 -29.76 -14.58
N LYS A 106 1.34 -29.98 -14.10
CA LYS A 106 2.14 -31.18 -14.43
C LYS A 106 1.42 -32.46 -14.06
N LYS A 107 0.66 -32.46 -12.96
CA LYS A 107 -0.19 -33.60 -12.58
C LYS A 107 -1.32 -33.89 -13.58
N LYS A 108 -1.70 -32.93 -14.42
CA LYS A 108 -2.81 -33.03 -15.39
C LYS A 108 -2.40 -33.08 -16.87
N LYS A 109 -1.10 -32.96 -17.21
CA LYS A 109 -0.57 -33.02 -18.58
C LYS A 109 -1.36 -32.12 -19.56
N ASP A 110 -1.61 -30.87 -19.15
CA ASP A 110 -2.64 -30.01 -19.73
C ASP A 110 -2.07 -28.93 -20.69
N LEU A 111 -2.65 -28.79 -21.89
CA LEU A 111 -2.29 -27.77 -22.90
C LEU A 111 -2.53 -26.33 -22.38
N LEU A 112 -3.48 -26.17 -21.48
CA LEU A 112 -3.77 -24.91 -20.79
C LEU A 112 -2.57 -24.40 -19.97
N PHE A 113 -1.71 -25.29 -19.50
CA PHE A 113 -0.52 -24.92 -18.72
C PHE A 113 0.57 -24.28 -19.58
N SER A 114 0.81 -24.81 -20.78
CA SER A 114 1.70 -24.15 -21.74
C SER A 114 1.17 -22.77 -22.15
N ILE A 115 -0.16 -22.62 -22.29
CA ILE A 115 -0.80 -21.32 -22.56
C ILE A 115 -0.63 -20.36 -21.37
N TYR A 116 -0.82 -20.86 -20.14
CA TYR A 116 -0.67 -20.07 -18.91
C TYR A 116 0.77 -19.62 -18.66
N LEU A 117 1.77 -20.49 -18.85
CA LEU A 117 3.20 -20.13 -18.79
C LEU A 117 3.64 -19.21 -19.93
N SER A 118 2.97 -19.25 -21.08
CA SER A 118 3.20 -18.34 -22.20
C SER A 118 2.51 -16.98 -22.03
N LYS A 119 1.75 -16.79 -20.94
CA LYS A 119 0.98 -15.56 -20.72
C LYS A 119 1.92 -14.41 -20.39
N ASN A 120 1.99 -13.45 -21.30
CA ASN A 120 2.52 -12.13 -20.99
C ASN A 120 1.59 -11.44 -19.99
N LEU A 121 1.96 -11.48 -18.71
CA LEU A 121 1.26 -10.77 -17.64
C LEU A 121 1.48 -9.25 -17.76
N ILE A 122 0.49 -8.49 -17.29
CA ILE A 122 0.52 -7.03 -17.28
C ILE A 122 0.67 -6.54 -15.85
N PHE A 123 1.77 -5.82 -15.60
CA PHE A 123 2.09 -5.20 -14.32
C PHE A 123 1.91 -3.70 -14.43
N HIS A 124 1.25 -3.09 -13.45
CA HIS A 124 1.38 -1.66 -13.18
C HIS A 124 2.33 -1.46 -11.99
N ILE A 125 3.38 -0.66 -12.18
CA ILE A 125 4.40 -0.42 -11.15
C ILE A 125 4.73 1.07 -11.06
N TYR A 126 4.82 1.58 -9.83
CA TYR A 126 5.22 2.97 -9.61
C TYR A 126 6.69 3.21 -9.98
N LEU A 127 7.01 4.43 -10.41
CA LEU A 127 8.39 4.88 -10.54
C LEU A 127 8.85 5.46 -9.20
N SER A 128 9.77 4.75 -8.55
CA SER A 128 10.24 5.10 -7.21
C SER A 128 10.96 6.45 -7.16
N LYS A 129 10.63 7.26 -6.15
CA LYS A 129 11.41 8.47 -5.77
C LYS A 129 12.36 8.18 -4.60
N ASP A 130 13.11 9.19 -4.19
CA ASP A 130 14.06 9.10 -3.07
C ASP A 130 13.41 8.49 -1.81
N LYS A 131 14.09 7.50 -1.23
CA LYS A 131 13.69 6.78 -0.01
C LYS A 131 12.37 6.01 -0.11
N GLU A 132 11.90 5.71 -1.32
CA GLU A 132 10.96 4.62 -1.58
C GLU A 132 11.71 3.32 -1.92
N VAL A 133 11.00 2.20 -1.91
CA VAL A 133 11.55 0.96 -2.45
C VAL A 133 11.81 1.18 -3.94
N ASN A 134 13.03 0.90 -4.40
CA ASN A 134 13.48 1.11 -5.77
C ASN A 134 12.85 0.06 -6.69
N THR A 135 12.05 0.53 -7.65
CA THR A 135 11.32 -0.34 -8.58
C THR A 135 12.01 -0.56 -9.91
N PHE A 136 13.10 0.16 -10.23
CA PHE A 136 13.76 0.05 -11.54
C PHE A 136 14.31 -1.35 -11.80
N LYS A 137 14.96 -1.98 -10.81
CA LYS A 137 15.42 -3.37 -10.94
C LYS A 137 14.28 -4.35 -11.17
N ILE A 138 13.12 -4.11 -10.56
CA ILE A 138 11.91 -4.94 -10.73
C ILE A 138 11.36 -4.74 -12.15
N ILE A 139 11.26 -3.50 -12.63
CA ILE A 139 10.86 -3.18 -14.01
C ILE A 139 11.74 -3.93 -15.01
N ASP A 140 13.06 -3.80 -14.88
CA ASP A 140 14.00 -4.44 -15.80
C ASP A 140 13.87 -5.96 -15.79
N HIS A 141 13.69 -6.56 -14.60
CA HIS A 141 13.51 -8.00 -14.46
C HIS A 141 12.22 -8.49 -15.12
N LEU A 142 11.08 -7.82 -14.87
CA LEU A 142 9.79 -8.17 -15.48
C LEU A 142 9.84 -8.06 -17.01
N ARG A 143 10.51 -7.03 -17.55
CA ARG A 143 10.70 -6.85 -19.00
C ARG A 143 11.57 -7.93 -19.61
N LYS A 144 12.64 -8.36 -18.93
CA LYS A 144 13.48 -9.51 -19.37
C LYS A 144 12.67 -10.80 -19.43
N LEU A 145 11.69 -10.97 -18.56
CA LEU A 145 10.72 -12.07 -18.58
C LEU A 145 9.58 -11.88 -19.60
N LYS A 146 9.66 -10.86 -20.47
CA LYS A 146 8.69 -10.52 -21.53
C LYS A 146 7.30 -10.11 -21.02
N HIS A 147 7.18 -9.76 -19.75
CA HIS A 147 5.94 -9.19 -19.22
C HIS A 147 5.74 -7.75 -19.70
N THR A 148 4.47 -7.33 -19.79
CA THR A 148 4.11 -5.95 -20.08
C THR A 148 4.19 -5.13 -18.79
N VAL A 149 4.97 -4.05 -18.82
CA VAL A 149 5.11 -3.15 -17.68
C VAL A 149 4.49 -1.79 -18.01
N LEU A 150 3.53 -1.39 -17.18
CA LEU A 150 2.87 -0.11 -17.18
C LEU A 150 3.38 0.74 -16.02
N ILE A 151 3.55 2.04 -16.26
CA ILE A 151 3.93 3.03 -15.25
C ILE A 151 2.87 4.14 -15.15
N PRO A 152 2.75 4.79 -13.99
CA PRO A 152 1.79 5.86 -13.78
C PRO A 152 2.25 7.19 -14.38
N LYS A 153 1.28 8.01 -14.79
CA LYS A 153 1.40 9.47 -14.91
C LYS A 153 0.22 10.13 -14.22
N ILE A 154 0.44 11.28 -13.61
CA ILE A 154 -0.67 12.07 -13.05
C ILE A 154 -1.35 12.82 -14.20
N ALA A 155 -2.63 12.51 -14.45
CA ALA A 155 -3.41 13.18 -15.49
C ALA A 155 -4.09 14.46 -14.97
N ASP A 156 -4.81 14.33 -13.85
CA ASP A 156 -5.58 15.41 -13.18
C ASP A 156 -5.55 15.20 -11.65
N GLN A 157 -6.27 16.03 -10.88
CA GLN A 157 -6.37 15.89 -9.42
C GLN A 157 -6.80 14.47 -9.02
N TYR A 158 -5.87 13.75 -8.39
CA TYR A 158 -6.07 12.40 -7.85
C TYR A 158 -6.28 11.26 -8.87
N LYS A 159 -5.96 11.48 -10.15
CA LYS A 159 -6.08 10.46 -11.20
C LYS A 159 -4.72 10.03 -11.75
N LEU A 160 -4.45 8.73 -11.68
CA LEU A 160 -3.33 8.09 -12.37
C LEU A 160 -3.80 7.46 -13.67
N THR A 161 -2.98 7.58 -14.70
CA THR A 161 -3.18 6.89 -15.99
C THR A 161 -2.00 6.00 -16.32
N ASN A 162 -2.28 4.94 -17.08
CA ASN A 162 -1.30 3.90 -17.43
C ASN A 162 -0.51 4.29 -18.69
N TYR A 163 0.80 4.05 -18.68
CA TYR A 163 1.69 4.25 -19.83
C TYR A 163 2.62 3.05 -19.98
N LEU A 164 2.87 2.62 -21.21
CA LEU A 164 3.77 1.50 -21.48
C LEU A 164 5.23 1.90 -21.22
N PHE A 165 5.97 1.04 -20.53
CA PHE A 165 7.40 1.22 -20.32
C PHE A 165 8.21 0.57 -21.45
N THR A 166 8.82 1.40 -22.31
CA THR A 166 9.61 1.00 -23.48
C THR A 166 11.07 1.47 -23.37
N ASP A 167 11.97 0.93 -24.20
CA ASP A 167 13.39 1.29 -24.16
C ASP A 167 13.67 2.73 -24.62
N ASP A 168 12.83 3.27 -25.49
CA ASP A 168 12.89 4.65 -26.00
C ASP A 168 12.18 5.66 -25.08
N LEU A 169 11.65 5.21 -23.94
CA LEU A 169 10.90 6.04 -23.02
C LEU A 169 11.78 7.11 -22.38
N LYS A 170 11.34 8.37 -22.49
CA LYS A 170 11.93 9.52 -21.82
C LYS A 170 11.10 9.87 -20.58
N LEU A 171 11.80 10.05 -19.47
CA LEU A 171 11.21 10.42 -18.17
C LEU A 171 11.63 11.83 -17.76
N LYS A 172 10.71 12.57 -17.16
CA LYS A 172 10.97 13.88 -16.55
C LYS A 172 10.35 13.94 -15.16
N LYS A 173 11.04 14.56 -14.20
CA LYS A 173 10.47 14.81 -12.87
C LYS A 173 9.37 15.88 -12.97
N ASN A 174 8.20 15.60 -12.41
CA ASN A 174 7.12 16.57 -12.23
C ASN A 174 7.38 17.46 -10.99
N LYS A 175 6.44 18.37 -10.68
CA LYS A 175 6.54 19.30 -9.53
C LYS A 175 6.63 18.59 -8.17
N LEU A 176 6.20 17.32 -8.09
CA LEU A 176 6.25 16.49 -6.88
C LEU A 176 7.52 15.63 -6.81
N GLY A 177 8.44 15.79 -7.76
CA GLY A 177 9.69 15.01 -7.85
C GLY A 177 9.50 13.59 -8.38
N ILE A 178 8.30 13.25 -8.87
CA ILE A 178 7.97 11.92 -9.43
C ILE A 178 8.36 11.91 -10.90
N LEU A 179 9.02 10.85 -11.35
CA LEU A 179 9.33 10.65 -12.76
C LEU A 179 8.06 10.30 -13.55
N GLU A 180 7.84 11.00 -14.65
CA GLU A 180 6.69 10.80 -15.53
C GLU A 180 7.12 10.68 -17.00
N PRO A 181 6.38 9.88 -17.79
CA PRO A 181 6.65 9.72 -19.20
C PRO A 181 6.27 10.97 -20.01
N ILE A 182 7.15 11.39 -20.94
CA ILE A 182 6.99 12.61 -21.75
C ILE A 182 6.89 12.38 -23.26
N ASN A 183 7.25 11.20 -23.78
CA ASN A 183 7.27 10.91 -25.22
C ASN A 183 6.41 9.69 -25.60
N THR A 184 5.34 9.43 -24.84
CA THR A 184 4.43 8.31 -25.10
C THR A 184 3.00 8.72 -24.77
N ASN A 185 2.05 7.97 -25.34
CA ASN A 185 0.63 8.18 -25.14
C ASN A 185 0.10 7.27 -24.04
N GLN A 186 -1.03 7.67 -23.45
CA GLN A 186 -1.71 6.85 -22.47
C GLN A 186 -2.02 5.47 -23.07
N TYR A 187 -1.63 4.42 -22.37
CA TYR A 187 -1.91 3.05 -22.73
C TYR A 187 -3.29 2.66 -22.16
N LYS A 188 -4.29 2.61 -23.03
CA LYS A 188 -5.65 2.18 -22.65
C LYS A 188 -5.69 0.66 -22.59
N ILE A 189 -6.00 0.12 -21.42
CA ILE A 189 -6.11 -1.32 -21.20
C ILE A 189 -7.29 -1.63 -20.28
N GLN A 190 -7.97 -2.75 -20.58
CA GLN A 190 -9.14 -3.19 -19.84
C GLN A 190 -8.78 -4.06 -18.62
N HIS A 191 -7.54 -4.55 -18.53
CA HIS A 191 -7.12 -5.50 -17.53
C HIS A 191 -5.67 -5.27 -17.11
N ILE A 192 -5.37 -5.48 -15.83
CA ILE A 192 -4.04 -5.48 -15.23
C ILE A 192 -3.98 -6.71 -14.32
N ASP A 193 -2.96 -7.56 -14.46
CA ASP A 193 -2.82 -8.75 -13.61
C ASP A 193 -2.32 -8.36 -12.20
N TYR A 194 -1.36 -7.43 -12.12
CA TYR A 194 -0.69 -7.06 -10.88
C TYR A 194 -0.48 -5.54 -10.75
N PHE A 195 -0.76 -5.01 -9.55
CA PHE A 195 -0.29 -3.70 -9.12
C PHE A 195 0.84 -3.84 -8.12
N ILE A 196 1.94 -3.16 -8.38
CA ILE A 196 3.00 -2.92 -7.40
C ILE A 196 2.83 -1.48 -6.90
N ILE A 197 2.46 -1.34 -5.62
CA ILE A 197 1.92 -0.10 -5.03
C ILE A 197 2.91 0.46 -4.00
N PRO A 198 3.23 1.77 -4.06
CA PRO A 198 4.06 2.41 -3.05
C PRO A 198 3.26 2.64 -1.77
N LEU A 199 3.93 2.50 -0.62
CA LEU A 199 3.32 2.76 0.69
C LEU A 199 4.36 3.23 1.72
N LEU A 200 3.87 3.80 2.82
CA LEU A 200 4.65 4.18 4.01
C LEU A 200 4.52 3.17 5.13
N ALA A 201 3.31 2.64 5.35
CA ALA A 201 3.02 1.62 6.35
C ALA A 201 1.88 0.71 5.85
N PHE A 202 1.83 -0.51 6.39
CA PHE A 202 0.74 -1.46 6.21
C PHE A 202 0.46 -2.17 7.53
N ASP A 203 -0.74 -2.74 7.72
CA ASP A 203 -1.10 -3.52 8.90
C ASP A 203 -1.24 -5.01 8.59
N ASN A 204 -1.45 -5.82 9.63
CA ASN A 204 -1.65 -7.27 9.51
C ASN A 204 -2.95 -7.67 8.76
N ARG A 205 -3.78 -6.70 8.35
CA ARG A 205 -5.03 -6.92 7.61
C ARG A 205 -4.94 -6.45 6.16
N GLY A 206 -3.75 -6.07 5.70
CA GLY A 206 -3.49 -5.56 4.36
C GLY A 206 -3.97 -4.11 4.15
N ASN A 207 -4.39 -3.39 5.19
CA ASN A 207 -4.61 -1.95 5.04
C ASN A 207 -3.27 -1.27 4.78
N ARG A 208 -3.26 -0.23 3.95
CA ARG A 208 -2.03 0.52 3.62
C ARG A 208 -2.21 2.01 3.86
N ILE A 209 -1.11 2.68 4.20
CA ILE A 209 -1.00 4.13 4.28
C ILE A 209 0.00 4.57 3.23
N GLY A 210 -0.47 5.30 2.21
CA GLY A 210 0.38 6.03 1.27
C GLY A 210 0.67 7.46 1.71
N TYR A 211 1.23 8.26 0.80
CA TYR A 211 1.59 9.66 1.04
C TYR A 211 0.40 10.64 1.19
N GLY A 212 -0.84 10.17 0.98
CA GLY A 212 -2.05 10.93 1.32
C GLY A 212 -2.89 11.44 0.14
N GLY A 213 -2.48 11.21 -1.11
CA GLY A 213 -3.21 11.68 -2.28
C GLY A 213 -4.30 10.74 -2.83
N GLY A 214 -4.51 9.54 -2.27
CA GLY A 214 -5.57 8.62 -2.75
C GLY A 214 -5.46 8.11 -4.20
N PHE A 215 -4.42 8.52 -4.94
CA PHE A 215 -4.19 8.18 -6.35
C PHE A 215 -4.34 6.69 -6.67
N TYR A 216 -3.70 5.82 -5.88
CA TYR A 216 -3.78 4.38 -6.08
C TYR A 216 -5.12 3.80 -5.65
N ASP A 217 -5.81 4.36 -4.66
CA ASP A 217 -7.15 3.89 -4.28
C ASP A 217 -8.15 4.11 -5.41
N ASN A 218 -8.02 5.20 -6.16
CA ASN A 218 -8.86 5.46 -7.34
C ASN A 218 -8.51 4.51 -8.49
N LEU A 219 -7.23 4.38 -8.83
CA LEU A 219 -6.80 3.55 -9.96
C LEU A 219 -7.14 2.07 -9.77
N VAL A 220 -6.85 1.49 -8.60
CA VAL A 220 -7.03 0.03 -8.41
C VAL A 220 -8.50 -0.38 -8.37
N LYS A 221 -9.43 0.54 -8.05
CA LYS A 221 -10.88 0.28 -8.12
C LYS A 221 -11.35 0.01 -9.55
N GLU A 222 -10.66 0.56 -10.55
CA GLU A 222 -10.96 0.30 -11.97
C GLU A 222 -10.58 -1.14 -12.38
N TYR A 223 -9.77 -1.82 -11.56
CA TYR A 223 -9.21 -3.16 -11.83
C TYR A 223 -9.35 -4.08 -10.61
N PRO A 224 -10.57 -4.41 -10.16
CA PRO A 224 -10.82 -5.07 -8.87
C PRO A 224 -10.23 -6.48 -8.75
N THR A 225 -10.01 -7.16 -9.88
CA THR A 225 -9.43 -8.51 -9.93
C THR A 225 -7.90 -8.52 -9.87
N ALA A 226 -7.26 -7.35 -10.00
CA ALA A 226 -5.81 -7.26 -10.03
C ALA A 226 -5.20 -7.55 -8.65
N ILE A 227 -4.10 -8.32 -8.64
CA ILE A 227 -3.39 -8.62 -7.41
C ILE A 227 -2.60 -7.37 -6.96
N ARG A 228 -2.87 -6.91 -5.74
CA ARG A 228 -2.26 -5.70 -5.17
C ARG A 228 -1.10 -6.08 -4.26
N ILE A 229 0.12 -5.74 -4.67
CA ILE A 229 1.36 -6.01 -3.96
C ILE A 229 1.94 -4.69 -3.45
N GLY A 230 2.08 -4.55 -2.14
CA GLY A 230 2.79 -3.43 -1.51
C GLY A 230 4.27 -3.73 -1.33
N LEU A 231 5.13 -2.74 -1.51
CA LEU A 231 6.56 -2.84 -1.17
C LEU A 231 6.86 -1.95 0.05
N SER A 232 7.47 -2.53 1.08
CA SER A 232 7.75 -1.83 2.34
C SER A 232 9.14 -2.12 2.85
N PHE A 233 9.82 -1.11 3.39
CA PHE A 233 11.01 -1.31 4.24
C PHE A 233 10.67 -1.70 5.68
N GLU A 234 9.44 -1.41 6.11
CA GLU A 234 8.99 -1.66 7.47
C GLU A 234 8.19 -2.96 7.53
N GLU A 235 8.17 -3.59 8.69
CA GLU A 235 7.27 -4.70 8.99
C GLU A 235 5.83 -4.20 9.22
N ALA A 236 4.88 -5.13 9.29
CA ALA A 236 3.48 -4.80 9.54
C ALA A 236 3.34 -4.05 10.86
N TYR A 237 2.57 -2.95 10.82
CA TYR A 237 2.20 -2.22 12.01
C TYR A 237 1.32 -3.12 12.88
N PRO A 238 1.61 -3.25 14.20
CA PRO A 238 0.87 -4.15 15.08
C PRO A 238 -0.58 -3.67 15.26
N ASP A 239 -0.77 -2.37 15.42
CA ASP A 239 -2.07 -1.74 15.60
C ASP A 239 -2.71 -1.39 14.27
N THR A 240 -4.02 -1.59 14.21
CA THR A 240 -4.79 -1.26 13.01
C THR A 240 -5.38 0.15 13.17
N TRP A 241 -5.14 1.02 12.18
CA TRP A 241 -5.80 2.32 12.14
C TRP A 241 -7.21 2.21 11.57
N LEU A 242 -7.96 3.31 11.65
CA LEU A 242 -9.25 3.42 10.99
C LEU A 242 -9.09 3.44 9.47
N SER A 243 -9.32 2.29 8.84
CA SER A 243 -9.41 2.16 7.39
C SER A 243 -10.78 2.64 6.89
N ASN A 244 -10.80 3.41 5.80
CA ASN A 244 -12.08 3.77 5.19
C ASN A 244 -12.61 2.56 4.41
N LYS A 245 -13.93 2.36 4.35
CA LYS A 245 -14.54 1.27 3.56
C LYS A 245 -14.13 1.28 2.08
N GLN A 246 -13.75 2.46 1.57
CA GLN A 246 -13.30 2.66 0.20
C GLN A 246 -11.80 2.40 -0.01
N ASP A 247 -11.02 2.20 1.06
CA ASP A 247 -9.58 1.94 0.98
C ASP A 247 -9.35 0.52 0.48
N MET A 248 -8.58 0.38 -0.60
CA MET A 248 -8.35 -0.93 -1.19
C MET A 248 -7.21 -1.66 -0.49
N LYS A 249 -7.50 -2.81 0.12
CA LYS A 249 -6.48 -3.61 0.82
C LYS A 249 -5.39 -4.13 -0.13
N LEU A 250 -4.25 -4.52 0.43
CA LEU A 250 -3.25 -5.30 -0.29
C LEU A 250 -3.64 -6.77 -0.28
N ASN A 251 -3.31 -7.49 -1.35
CA ASN A 251 -3.29 -8.95 -1.34
C ASN A 251 -1.99 -9.45 -0.70
N TYR A 252 -0.88 -8.76 -0.98
CA TYR A 252 0.44 -9.08 -0.46
C TYR A 252 1.23 -7.83 -0.07
N CYS A 253 2.15 -7.97 0.89
CA CYS A 253 3.19 -6.97 1.11
C CYS A 253 4.56 -7.65 1.23
N ILE A 254 5.53 -7.17 0.46
CA ILE A 254 6.91 -7.66 0.47
C ILE A 254 7.75 -6.73 1.33
N THR A 255 8.43 -7.30 2.32
CA THR A 255 9.43 -6.63 3.16
C THR A 255 10.80 -7.28 2.96
N PRO A 256 11.88 -6.69 3.49
CA PRO A 256 13.21 -7.29 3.46
C PRO A 256 13.27 -8.65 4.16
N ASN A 257 12.43 -8.86 5.17
CA ASN A 257 12.49 -10.06 6.00
C ASN A 257 11.49 -11.13 5.60
N LYS A 258 10.33 -10.76 5.04
CA LYS A 258 9.31 -11.75 4.64
C LYS A 258 8.26 -11.21 3.65
N VAL A 259 7.43 -12.14 3.20
CA VAL A 259 6.23 -11.88 2.40
C VAL A 259 5.01 -12.03 3.29
N TYR A 260 4.20 -10.98 3.36
CA TYR A 260 2.88 -11.00 3.99
C TYR A 260 1.82 -11.35 2.95
N ASN A 261 0.92 -12.26 3.31
CA ASN A 261 -0.25 -12.65 2.52
C ASN A 261 -1.51 -12.34 3.31
N PHE A 262 -2.44 -11.59 2.72
CA PHE A 262 -3.67 -11.17 3.37
C PHE A 262 -4.92 -11.87 2.86
N GLY A 263 -4.84 -12.64 1.75
CA GLY A 263 -5.99 -13.34 1.12
C GLY A 263 -7.19 -12.42 0.78
N LYS A 264 -8.29 -12.86 0.15
CA LYS A 264 -8.47 -13.84 -0.93
C LYS A 264 -8.61 -13.07 -2.25
N ILE A 265 -8.18 -13.67 -3.36
CA ILE A 265 -8.73 -13.31 -4.66
C ILE A 265 -10.14 -13.91 -4.65
N ASP A 266 -11.17 -13.07 -4.60
CA ASP A 266 -12.51 -13.52 -4.96
C ASP A 266 -12.45 -13.78 -6.48
N ILE A 267 -12.18 -15.02 -6.86
CA ILE A 267 -12.31 -15.51 -8.24
C ILE A 267 -13.75 -15.98 -8.42
#